data_AF-A0A5E4HPE8-F1
#
_entry.id   AF-A0A5E4HPE8-F1
#
_cell.length_a   1.000
_cell.length_b   1.000
_cell.length_c   1.000
_cell.angle_alpha   90.00
_cell.angle_beta   90.00
_cell.angle_gamma   90.00
#
_symmetry.space_group_name_H-M   'P 1'
#
loop_
_entity.id
_entity.type
_entity.pdbx_description
1 polymer ?
#
loop_
_entity_poly.entity_id
_entity_poly.type
_entity_poly.pdbx_seq_one_letter_code
_entity_poly.pdbx_strand_id
1 'polypeptide(L)' 'MGKTGITKWGRVKGRKGNIIMVPEAELSHKRPGPMQRYTSEGAKRKKIARSPKAIVKGS' A
#
# COMPACT_ATOMS: atom_id res chain seq x y z
N MET A 1 -2.09 -23.68 -19.55
CA MET A 1 -3.02 -22.92 -18.70
C MET A 1 -2.48 -22.94 -17.27
N GLY A 2 -1.44 -22.15 -17.01
CA GLY A 2 -0.67 -22.21 -15.77
C GLY A 2 -1.51 -21.76 -14.58
N LYS A 3 -1.38 -22.45 -13.45
CA LYS A 3 -2.03 -22.15 -12.17
C LYS A 3 -2.17 -20.64 -11.96
N THR A 4 -3.39 -20.12 -12.03
CA THR A 4 -3.68 -18.73 -11.67
C THR A 4 -3.34 -18.59 -10.20
N GLY A 5 -2.13 -18.11 -9.90
CA GLY A 5 -1.65 -17.95 -8.54
C GLY A 5 -2.68 -17.15 -7.76
N ILE A 6 -3.25 -17.75 -6.72
CA ILE A 6 -4.26 -17.11 -5.87
C ILE A 6 -3.61 -15.83 -5.33
N THR A 7 -4.03 -14.67 -5.84
CA THR A 7 -3.56 -13.38 -5.32
C THR A 7 -4.13 -13.24 -3.91
N LYS A 8 -3.25 -13.34 -2.91
CA LYS A 8 -3.61 -13.04 -1.53
C LYS A 8 -3.90 -11.55 -1.41
N TRP A 9 -5.05 -11.23 -0.83
CA TRP A 9 -5.52 -9.86 -0.64
C TRP A 9 -5.37 -9.46 0.82
N GLY A 10 -4.85 -8.26 1.05
CA GLY A 10 -4.84 -7.62 2.36
C GLY A 10 -5.76 -6.41 2.42
N ARG A 11 -6.25 -6.10 3.62
CA ARG A 11 -7.20 -5.02 3.89
C ARG A 11 -6.49 -3.78 4.38
N VAL A 12 -6.78 -2.63 3.77
CA VAL A 12 -6.24 -1.33 4.18
C VAL A 12 -7.34 -0.31 4.40
N LYS A 13 -7.27 0.42 5.52
CA LYS A 13 -8.14 1.54 5.84
C LYS A 13 -7.68 2.80 5.11
N GLY A 14 -8.56 3.35 4.27
CA GLY A 14 -8.40 4.63 3.60
C GLY A 14 -8.60 5.81 4.56
N ARG A 15 -8.26 7.02 4.09
CA ARG A 15 -8.37 8.25 4.90
C ARG A 15 -9.79 8.53 5.38
N LYS A 16 -10.81 8.20 4.58
CA LYS A 16 -12.23 8.38 4.89
C LYS A 16 -12.84 7.19 5.67
N GLY A 17 -12.00 6.25 6.14
CA GLY A 17 -12.46 5.09 6.91
C GLY A 17 -12.93 3.89 6.07
N ASN A 18 -13.04 4.05 4.75
CA ASN A 18 -13.36 2.95 3.83
C ASN A 18 -12.23 1.90 3.81
N ILE A 19 -12.60 0.63 3.67
CA ILE A 19 -11.64 -0.47 3.53
C ILE A 19 -11.44 -0.77 2.04
N ILE A 20 -10.18 -0.78 1.60
CA ILE A 20 -9.79 -1.20 0.25
C ILE A 20 -9.03 -2.52 0.34
N MET A 21 -9.25 -3.39 -0.64
CA MET A 21 -8.42 -4.58 -0.82
C MET A 21 -7.25 -4.25 -1.73
N VAL A 22 -6.05 -4.62 -1.30
CA VAL A 22 -4.83 -4.48 -2.09
C VAL A 22 -4.10 -5.83 -2.10
N PRO A 23 -3.37 -6.16 -3.18
CA PRO A 23 -2.51 -7.34 -3.18
C PRO A 23 -1.58 -7.31 -1.97
N GLU A 24 -1.32 -8.47 -1.36
CA GLU A 24 -0.50 -8.56 -0.15
C GLU A 24 0.91 -7.94 -0.34
N ALA A 25 1.48 -8.06 -1.54
CA ALA A 25 2.74 -7.42 -1.93
C ALA A 25 2.73 -5.88 -1.84
N GLU A 26 1.56 -5.25 -1.92
CA GLU A 26 1.35 -3.79 -1.84
C GLU A 26 0.75 -3.35 -0.50
N LEU A 27 0.67 -4.25 0.49
CA LEU A 27 0.09 -3.96 1.79
C LEU A 27 0.97 -3.01 2.61
N SER A 28 2.28 -3.28 2.63
CA SER A 28 3.26 -2.54 3.44
C SER A 28 3.63 -1.18 2.85
N HIS A 29 3.54 -1.03 1.52
CA HIS A 29 3.99 0.18 0.82
C HIS A 29 2.92 0.71 -0.13
N LYS A 30 2.93 2.02 -0.36
CA LYS A 30 2.11 2.69 -1.36
C LYS A 30 2.97 3.51 -2.31
N ARG A 31 2.40 3.84 -3.47
CA ARG A 31 3.00 4.85 -4.35
C ARG A 31 2.89 6.24 -3.70
N PRO A 32 3.95 7.08 -3.77
CA PRO A 32 3.90 8.44 -3.27
C PRO A 32 2.89 9.28 -4.05
N GLY A 33 2.18 10.17 -3.35
CA GLY A 33 1.39 11.22 -4.01
C GLY A 33 2.29 12.24 -4.72
N PRO A 34 1.75 13.11 -5.60
CA PRO A 34 2.55 14.06 -6.39
C PRO A 34 3.55 14.88 -5.58
N MET A 35 3.12 15.46 -4.46
CA MET A 35 3.98 16.25 -3.55
C MET A 35 4.93 15.40 -2.69
N GLN A 36 4.80 14.07 -2.68
CA GLN A 36 5.63 13.15 -1.88
C GLN A 36 6.66 12.38 -2.72
N ARG A 37 6.77 12.70 -4.02
CA ARG A 37 7.64 12.01 -4.98
C ARG A 37 9.13 12.26 -4.75
N TYR A 38 9.51 13.30 -4.00
CA TYR A 38 10.90 13.67 -3.78
C TYR A 38 11.23 13.73 -2.28
N THR A 39 12.46 13.39 -1.91
CA THR A 39 13.03 13.66 -0.57
C THR A 39 13.33 15.15 -0.44
N SER A 40 13.62 15.62 0.79
CA SER A 40 14.08 16.99 1.02
C SER A 40 15.38 17.31 0.25
N GLU A 41 16.21 16.29 0.02
CA GLU A 41 17.44 16.36 -0.78
C GLU A 41 17.19 16.26 -2.30
N GLY A 42 15.93 16.15 -2.74
CA GLY A 42 15.57 16.09 -4.16
C GLY A 42 15.59 14.70 -4.80
N ALA A 43 15.87 13.63 -4.05
CA ALA A 43 15.90 12.27 -4.58
C ALA A 43 14.48 11.70 -4.82
N LYS A 44 14.26 11.02 -5.95
CA LYS A 44 12.94 10.49 -6.32
C LYS A 44 12.57 9.24 -5.51
N ARG A 45 11.47 9.31 -4.76
CA ARG A 45 10.85 8.21 -4.02
C ARG A 45 9.95 7.39 -4.94
N LYS A 46 10.16 6.07 -4.98
CA LYS A 46 9.30 5.13 -5.74
C LYS A 46 8.17 4.53 -4.88
N LYS A 47 8.42 4.35 -3.58
CA LYS A 47 7.49 3.75 -2.61
C LYS A 47 7.59 4.46 -1.26
N ILE A 48 6.49 4.49 -0.53
CA ILE A 48 6.40 5.01 0.86
C ILE A 48 5.74 3.93 1.72
N ALA A 49 6.29 3.68 2.91
CA ALA A 49 5.68 2.77 3.88
C ALA A 49 4.28 3.26 4.29
N ARG A 50 3.30 2.36 4.35
CA ARG A 50 1.98 2.69 4.91
C ARG A 50 2.10 2.79 6.43
N SER A 51 1.23 3.60 7.03
CA SER A 51 1.12 3.63 8.48
C SER A 51 0.64 2.27 9.01
N PRO A 52 1.22 1.74 10.10
CA PRO A 52 0.77 0.48 10.70
C PRO A 52 -0.73 0.49 11.05
N LYS A 53 -1.28 1.65 11.43
CA LYS A 53 -2.72 1.83 11.74
C LYS A 53 -3.63 1.65 10.53
N ALA A 54 -3.10 1.82 9.31
CA ALA A 54 -3.88 1.66 8.09
C ALA A 54 -4.00 0.18 7.70
N ILE A 55 -3.08 -0.68 8.11
CA ILE A 55 -3.12 -2.11 7.83
C ILE A 55 -4.10 -2.75 8.81
N VAL A 56 -5.24 -3.24 8.29
CA VAL A 56 -6.24 -3.90 9.11
C VAL A 56 -5.78 -5.34 9.31
N LYS A 57 -5.17 -5.62 10.47
CA LYS A 57 -4.91 -7.00 10.90
C LYS A 57 -6.28 -7.67 11.11
N GLY A 58 -6.46 -8.86 10.54
CA GLY A 58 -7.68 -9.61 10.77
C GLY A 58 -7.88 -9.85 12.26
N SER A 59 -9.09 -9.58 12.73
CA SER A 59 -9.61 -10.05 14.02
C SER A 59 -9.63 -11.57 14.04
#